data_AF-A0A7Y9ZJP4-F1
#
_entry.id   AF-A0A7Y9ZJP4-F1
#
_cell.length_a   1.000
_cell.length_b   1.000
_cell.length_c   1.000
_cell.angle_alpha   90.00
_cell.angle_beta   90.00
_cell.angle_gamma   90.00
#
_symmetry.space_group_name_H-M   'P 1'
#
loop_
_entity.id
_entity.type
_entity.pdbx_description
1 polymer ?
#
loop_
_entity_poly.entity_id
_entity_poly.type
_entity_poly.pdbx_seq_one_letter_code
_entity_poly.pdbx_strand_id
1 'polypeptide(L)'
;MNTLVKCAVTAGLAIASLATVSPAAEAGTFTCALAPKMTHVSLGASQNFKATSDCEGVFATGTTQRADDIRGRYYKDGEWKISSLGWTRVNRGDDGVVDMVVGNTITGRDIKGQAKVVIQQVGYAY
;
A
#
# COMPACT_ATOMS: atom_id res chain seq x y z
N MET A 1 -39.49 -16.88 63.56
CA MET A 1 -39.33 -15.53 64.12
C MET A 1 -37.86 -15.33 64.45
N ASN A 2 -37.16 -14.46 63.71
CA ASN A 2 -36.30 -13.40 64.25
C ASN A 2 -35.66 -12.61 63.12
N THR A 3 -35.49 -11.34 63.40
CA THR A 3 -35.56 -10.19 62.50
C THR A 3 -34.20 -9.51 62.40
N LEU A 4 -33.90 -8.91 61.23
CA LEU A 4 -33.03 -7.74 60.98
C LEU A 4 -31.52 -7.92 61.31
N VAL A 5 -30.56 -7.33 60.59
CA VAL A 5 -30.31 -5.89 60.42
C VAL A 5 -29.39 -5.63 59.21
N LYS A 6 -29.66 -4.47 58.57
CA LYS A 6 -28.89 -3.66 57.61
C LYS A 6 -27.36 -3.69 57.76
N CYS A 7 -26.62 -3.55 56.65
CA CYS A 7 -25.90 -2.30 56.32
C CYS A 7 -25.15 -2.42 54.99
N ALA A 8 -25.27 -1.35 54.22
CA ALA A 8 -24.58 -1.10 52.98
C ALA A 8 -23.06 -1.02 53.19
N VAL A 9 -22.30 -1.53 52.24
CA VAL A 9 -20.94 -1.07 51.98
C VAL A 9 -20.87 -0.69 50.52
N THR A 10 -20.96 0.61 50.29
CA THR A 10 -20.58 1.25 49.03
C THR A 10 -19.05 1.27 48.99
N ALA A 11 -18.44 0.37 48.22
CA ALA A 11 -17.02 0.49 47.87
C ALA A 11 -16.95 1.01 46.42
N GLY A 12 -16.63 2.30 46.32
CA GLY A 12 -16.49 3.00 45.05
C GLY A 12 -15.26 2.56 44.24
N LEU A 13 -15.42 2.72 42.93
CA LEU A 13 -14.42 3.09 41.93
C LEU A 13 -12.99 2.54 42.07
N ALA A 14 -12.67 1.59 41.19
CA ALA A 14 -11.42 1.67 40.43
C ALA A 14 -11.72 1.18 39.00
N ILE A 15 -12.05 2.12 38.11
CA ILE A 15 -12.04 1.86 36.68
C ILE A 15 -10.56 1.78 36.29
N ALA A 16 -9.98 0.59 36.37
CA ALA A 16 -8.74 0.30 35.70
C ALA A 16 -9.06 0.18 34.21
N SER A 17 -9.10 1.32 33.52
CA SER A 17 -9.08 1.37 32.06
C SER A 17 -7.74 0.79 31.60
N LEU A 18 -7.67 -0.54 31.50
CA LEU A 18 -6.66 -1.20 30.69
C LEU A 18 -6.91 -0.71 29.26
N ALA A 19 -6.15 0.31 28.85
CA ALA A 19 -6.00 0.63 27.45
C ALA A 19 -5.32 -0.59 26.81
N THR A 20 -6.12 -1.52 26.32
CA THR A 20 -5.69 -2.55 25.40
C THR A 20 -5.19 -1.80 24.17
N VAL A 21 -3.88 -1.56 24.10
CA VAL A 21 -3.22 -1.25 22.85
C VAL A 21 -3.39 -2.49 21.99
N SER A 22 -4.39 -2.45 21.10
CA SER A 22 -4.51 -3.46 20.06
C SER A 22 -3.14 -3.54 19.36
N PRO A 23 -2.58 -4.74 19.13
CA PRO A 23 -1.39 -4.84 18.31
C PRO A 23 -1.68 -4.12 16.99
N ALA A 24 -0.73 -3.31 16.54
CA ALA A 24 -0.78 -2.68 15.23
C ALA A 24 -1.19 -3.77 14.24
N ALA A 25 -2.29 -3.53 13.51
CA ALA A 25 -2.80 -4.50 12.54
C ALA A 25 -1.62 -4.98 11.70
N GLU A 26 -1.38 -6.29 11.67
CA GLU A 26 -0.39 -6.87 10.78
C GLU A 26 -0.71 -6.36 9.38
N ALA A 27 0.24 -5.64 8.76
CA ALA A 27 0.09 -5.16 7.41
C ALA A 27 -0.27 -6.36 6.53
N GLY A 28 -1.45 -6.32 5.91
CA GLY A 28 -2.02 -7.46 5.20
C GLY A 28 -1.01 -8.03 4.20
N THR A 29 -0.81 -9.35 4.26
CA THR A 29 -0.01 -10.07 3.27
C THR A 29 -0.60 -9.86 1.88
N PHE A 30 0.04 -9.02 1.07
CA PHE A 30 -0.32 -8.76 -0.31
C PHE A 30 -0.25 -10.07 -1.11
N THR A 31 -1.39 -10.64 -1.50
CA THR A 31 -1.47 -11.76 -2.46
C THR A 31 -1.26 -11.25 -3.89
N CYS A 32 -0.17 -10.49 -4.07
CA CYS A 32 0.20 -9.79 -5.27
C CYS A 32 1.60 -10.24 -5.70
N ALA A 33 1.81 -10.43 -7.00
CA ALA A 33 3.10 -10.81 -7.53
C ALA A 33 4.09 -9.67 -7.32
N LEU A 34 5.25 -9.98 -6.75
CA LEU A 34 6.38 -9.04 -6.73
C LEU A 34 7.28 -9.28 -7.94
N ALA A 35 7.58 -8.22 -8.68
CA ALA A 35 8.56 -8.30 -9.75
C ALA A 35 9.26 -6.95 -10.00
N PRO A 36 10.57 -6.97 -10.33
CA PRO A 36 11.23 -5.79 -10.86
C PRO A 36 10.76 -5.52 -12.29
N LYS A 37 10.39 -4.27 -12.59
CA LYS A 37 10.04 -3.80 -13.94
C LYS A 37 10.84 -2.56 -14.30
N MET A 38 11.33 -2.51 -15.53
CA MET A 38 11.97 -1.31 -16.05
C MET A 38 10.96 -0.18 -16.22
N THR A 39 11.23 0.93 -15.57
CA THR A 39 10.50 2.18 -15.67
C THR A 39 11.29 3.16 -16.54
N HIS A 40 10.56 3.98 -17.29
CA HIS A 40 11.13 4.97 -18.20
C HIS A 40 10.28 6.24 -18.18
N VAL A 41 10.91 7.38 -18.49
CA VAL A 41 10.23 8.68 -18.58
C VAL A 41 9.11 8.66 -19.64
N SER A 42 9.36 7.97 -20.76
CA SER A 42 8.40 7.74 -21.83
C SER A 42 7.58 6.46 -21.65
N LEU A 43 6.35 6.47 -22.15
CA LEU A 43 5.40 5.35 -22.04
C LEU A 43 5.82 4.12 -22.87
N GLY A 44 6.31 4.34 -24.08
CA GLY A 44 6.67 3.25 -25.01
C GLY A 44 7.78 2.36 -24.45
N ALA A 45 8.80 2.95 -23.83
CA ALA A 45 9.99 2.25 -23.34
C ALA A 45 9.82 1.63 -21.94
N SER A 46 8.74 1.94 -21.23
CA SER A 46 8.47 1.30 -19.93
C SER A 46 7.92 -0.10 -20.13
N GLN A 47 8.39 -1.05 -19.33
CA GLN A 47 7.93 -2.43 -19.37
C GLN A 47 6.47 -2.52 -18.96
N ASN A 48 5.70 -3.29 -19.74
CA ASN A 48 4.32 -3.62 -19.41
C ASN A 48 4.26 -4.83 -18.46
N PHE A 49 3.28 -4.84 -17.57
CA PHE A 49 2.92 -5.99 -16.74
C PHE A 49 1.42 -6.01 -16.48
N LYS A 50 0.89 -7.19 -16.11
CA LYS A 50 -0.53 -7.36 -15.82
C LYS A 50 -0.74 -7.48 -14.32
N ALA A 51 -1.54 -6.58 -13.76
CA ALA A 51 -2.03 -6.68 -12.39
C ALA A 51 -3.24 -7.62 -12.33
N THR A 52 -3.30 -8.45 -11.29
CA THR A 52 -4.45 -9.35 -11.10
C THR A 52 -5.63 -8.58 -10.51
N SER A 53 -6.84 -9.14 -10.58
CA SER A 53 -8.01 -8.52 -9.98
C SER A 53 -8.00 -8.51 -8.45
N ASP A 54 -7.15 -9.33 -7.85
CA ASP A 54 -7.20 -9.66 -6.44
C ASP A 54 -6.29 -8.73 -5.62
N CYS A 55 -5.63 -7.78 -6.31
CA CYS A 55 -4.75 -6.80 -5.73
C CYS A 55 -5.45 -5.47 -5.50
N GLU A 56 -5.30 -4.92 -4.30
CA GLU A 56 -5.83 -3.61 -3.91
C GLU A 56 -5.22 -2.44 -4.70
N GLY A 57 -4.19 -2.71 -5.50
CA GLY A 57 -3.53 -1.74 -6.34
C GLY A 57 -2.17 -2.23 -6.80
N VAL A 58 -1.43 -1.31 -7.40
CA VAL A 58 -0.02 -1.48 -7.73
C VAL A 58 0.80 -0.58 -6.83
N PHE A 59 1.77 -1.18 -6.16
CA PHE A 59 2.65 -0.51 -5.22
C PHE A 59 4.07 -0.54 -5.74
N ALA A 60 4.79 0.58 -5.62
CA ALA A 60 6.22 0.63 -5.84
C ALA A 60 6.95 0.36 -4.52
N THR A 61 7.94 -0.52 -4.54
CA THR A 61 8.61 -1.02 -3.32
C THR A 61 10.08 -0.62 -3.20
N GLY A 62 10.70 -0.10 -4.27
CA GLY A 62 12.12 0.25 -4.26
C GLY A 62 12.72 0.32 -5.66
N THR A 63 13.90 0.95 -5.79
CA THR A 63 14.66 1.00 -7.06
C THR A 63 16.02 0.34 -6.95
N THR A 64 16.60 -0.11 -8.07
CA THR A 64 17.92 -0.77 -8.06
C THR A 64 19.10 0.19 -8.17
N GLN A 65 18.91 1.40 -8.70
CA GLN A 65 20.01 2.32 -9.00
C GLN A 65 20.06 3.53 -8.06
N ARG A 66 19.01 4.37 -8.04
CA ARG A 66 18.95 5.60 -7.25
C ARG A 66 17.51 6.01 -6.97
N ALA A 67 17.34 6.81 -5.92
CA ALA A 67 16.03 7.34 -5.59
C ALA A 67 15.47 8.20 -6.75
N ASP A 68 14.21 8.00 -7.11
CA ASP A 68 13.51 8.74 -8.16
C ASP A 68 12.02 8.84 -7.84
N ASP A 69 11.35 9.78 -8.47
CA ASP A 69 9.91 9.90 -8.36
C ASP A 69 9.27 8.99 -9.41
N ILE A 70 8.40 8.09 -8.97
CA ILE A 70 7.69 7.11 -9.78
C ILE A 70 6.19 7.41 -9.76
N ARG A 71 5.52 7.17 -10.87
CA ARG A 71 4.04 7.11 -10.91
C ARG A 71 3.54 5.97 -11.77
N GLY A 72 2.32 5.54 -11.50
CA GLY A 72 1.66 4.49 -12.26
C GLY A 72 0.99 5.01 -13.53
N ARG A 73 0.93 4.15 -14.55
CA ARG A 73 0.12 4.31 -15.76
C ARG A 73 -0.60 3.01 -16.05
N TYR A 74 -1.81 3.09 -16.58
CA TYR A 74 -2.67 1.93 -16.81
C TYR A 74 -3.43 2.08 -18.12
N TYR A 75 -3.70 0.96 -18.79
CA TYR A 75 -4.45 0.96 -20.03
C TYR A 75 -5.94 0.81 -19.76
N LYS A 76 -6.76 1.80 -20.14
CA LYS A 76 -8.21 1.79 -19.93
C LYS A 76 -8.93 2.46 -21.09
N ASP A 77 -9.99 1.81 -21.55
CA ASP A 77 -10.90 2.31 -22.59
C ASP A 77 -10.16 2.67 -23.89
N GLY A 78 -9.23 1.79 -24.31
CA GLY A 78 -8.45 1.95 -25.53
C GLY A 78 -7.21 2.85 -25.42
N GLU A 79 -6.95 3.44 -24.25
CA GLU A 79 -5.87 4.42 -24.08
C GLU A 79 -5.06 4.23 -22.79
N TRP A 80 -3.81 4.67 -22.81
CA TRP A 80 -3.00 4.76 -21.60
C TRP A 80 -3.38 5.99 -20.79
N LYS A 81 -3.73 5.77 -19.53
CA LYS A 81 -4.08 6.82 -18.55
C LYS A 81 -2.99 6.91 -17.49
N ILE A 82 -2.87 8.09 -16.89
CA ILE A 82 -1.97 8.36 -15.76
C ILE A 82 -2.76 8.12 -14.47
N SER A 83 -2.10 7.53 -13.47
CA SER A 83 -2.67 7.37 -12.13
C SER A 83 -3.01 8.73 -11.50
N SER A 84 -4.16 8.80 -10.84
CA SER A 84 -4.57 9.98 -10.06
C SER A 84 -3.77 10.16 -8.77
N LEU A 85 -3.00 9.15 -8.33
CA LEU A 85 -2.19 9.19 -7.12
C LEU A 85 -0.94 10.08 -7.25
N GLY A 86 -0.62 10.58 -8.44
CA GLY A 86 0.50 11.49 -8.66
C GLY A 86 1.85 10.78 -8.63
N TRP A 87 2.90 11.56 -8.32
CA TRP A 87 4.27 11.07 -8.21
C TRP A 87 4.59 10.72 -6.75
N THR A 88 5.20 9.57 -6.53
CA THR A 88 5.78 9.19 -5.22
C THR A 88 7.28 9.04 -5.33
N ARG A 89 8.03 9.37 -4.28
CA ARG A 89 9.48 9.21 -4.26
C ARG A 89 9.84 7.83 -3.74
N VAL A 90 10.49 7.03 -4.59
CA VAL A 90 10.94 5.68 -4.27
C VAL A 90 12.45 5.70 -4.11
N ASN A 91 12.98 5.17 -3.01
CA ASN A 91 14.41 5.15 -2.72
C ASN A 91 15.12 3.90 -3.28
N ARG A 92 16.46 3.91 -3.23
CA ARG A 92 17.26 2.76 -3.65
C ARG A 92 17.21 1.69 -2.57
N GLY A 93 16.92 0.45 -2.96
CA GLY A 93 16.65 -0.64 -2.02
C GLY A 93 15.24 -0.54 -1.45
N ASP A 94 14.88 -1.53 -0.63
CA ASP A 94 13.65 -1.52 0.16
C ASP A 94 13.94 -0.72 1.44
N ASP A 95 13.40 0.50 1.54
CA ASP A 95 13.46 1.28 2.78
C ASP A 95 12.30 0.92 3.74
N GLY A 96 11.52 -0.11 3.40
CA GLY A 96 10.31 -0.53 4.10
C GLY A 96 9.07 0.26 3.71
N VAL A 97 9.18 1.26 2.82
CA VAL A 97 8.06 2.09 2.38
C VAL A 97 7.49 1.54 1.07
N VAL A 98 6.23 1.10 1.15
CA VAL A 98 5.47 0.59 0.01
C VAL A 98 4.44 1.66 -0.38
N ASP A 99 4.69 2.33 -1.51
CA ASP A 99 3.83 3.42 -1.97
C ASP A 99 2.88 2.95 -3.08
N MET A 100 1.59 3.17 -2.89
CA MET A 100 0.60 2.88 -3.92
C MET A 100 0.76 3.88 -5.07
N VAL A 101 0.99 3.38 -6.27
CA VAL A 101 1.14 4.18 -7.49
C VAL A 101 -0.04 4.02 -8.45
N VAL A 102 -0.86 2.98 -8.27
CA VAL A 102 -2.15 2.78 -8.94
C VAL A 102 -3.10 2.15 -7.91
N GLY A 103 -4.32 2.67 -7.71
CA GLY A 103 -5.29 2.07 -6.77
C GLY A 103 -6.14 0.95 -7.37
N ASN A 104 -7.03 0.36 -6.56
CA ASN A 104 -8.01 -0.71 -6.86
C ASN A 104 -9.08 -0.37 -7.91
N THR A 105 -8.76 0.47 -8.89
CA THR A 105 -9.73 0.85 -9.94
C THR A 105 -9.55 0.01 -11.21
N ILE A 106 -8.71 -1.03 -11.16
CA ILE A 106 -8.08 -1.59 -12.35
C ILE A 106 -7.94 -3.12 -12.28
N THR A 107 -9.06 -3.82 -12.34
CA THR A 107 -9.06 -5.28 -12.55
C THR A 107 -8.59 -5.63 -13.97
N GLY A 108 -7.59 -6.53 -14.07
CA GLY A 108 -7.21 -7.21 -15.31
C GLY A 108 -6.58 -6.35 -16.41
N ARG A 109 -5.80 -5.32 -16.08
CA ARG A 109 -5.24 -4.39 -17.08
C ARG A 109 -3.72 -4.41 -17.19
N ASP A 110 -3.28 -3.93 -18.35
CA ASP A 110 -1.88 -3.62 -18.65
C ASP A 110 -1.44 -2.37 -17.88
N ILE A 111 -0.36 -2.49 -17.12
CA ILE A 111 0.21 -1.48 -16.24
C ILE A 111 1.65 -1.20 -16.66
N LYS A 112 2.05 0.07 -16.55
CA LYS A 112 3.42 0.52 -16.72
C LYS A 112 3.81 1.50 -15.63
N GLY A 113 5.02 1.37 -15.11
CA GLY A 113 5.65 2.42 -14.30
C GLY A 113 6.10 3.60 -15.15
N GLN A 114 6.19 4.79 -14.57
CA GLN A 114 6.87 5.95 -15.14
C GLN A 114 7.88 6.48 -14.13
N ALA A 115 9.12 6.64 -14.57
CA ALA A 115 10.12 7.40 -13.83
C ALA A 115 10.07 8.89 -14.18
N LYS A 116 10.42 9.76 -13.24
CA LYS A 116 10.47 11.21 -13.48
C LYS A 116 11.77 11.62 -14.14
N VAL A 117 12.90 11.09 -13.69
CA VAL A 117 14.22 11.51 -14.17
C VAL A 117 15.08 10.34 -14.63
N VAL A 118 14.90 9.14 -14.08
CA VAL A 118 15.88 8.05 -14.18
C VAL A 118 15.25 6.81 -14.79
N ILE A 119 15.84 6.29 -15.85
CA ILE A 119 15.46 4.98 -16.36
C ILE A 119 16.05 3.91 -15.42
N GLN A 120 15.20 3.12 -14.78
CA GLN A 120 15.67 2.10 -13.84
C GLN A 120 14.64 1.01 -13.58
N GLN A 121 15.11 -0.11 -13.03
CA GLN A 121 14.24 -1.15 -12.49
C GLN A 121 13.65 -0.69 -11.16
N VAL A 122 12.33 -0.80 -11.05
CA VAL A 122 11.55 -0.54 -9.85
C VAL A 122 10.84 -1.83 -9.46
N GLY A 123 10.91 -2.19 -8.18
CA GLY A 123 10.13 -3.28 -7.61
C GLY A 123 8.67 -2.89 -7.56
N TYR A 124 7.80 -3.75 -8.07
CA TYR A 124 6.35 -3.58 -7.98
C TYR A 124 5.70 -4.78 -7.30
N ALA A 125 4.69 -4.50 -6.47
CA ALA A 125 3.72 -5.47 -5.96
C ALA A 125 2.35 -5.18 -6.61
N TYR A 126 1.72 -6.19 -7.24
CA TYR A 126 0.48 -6.05 -8.05
C TYR A 126 -0.25 -7.37 -8.37
#